data_AF-A0A4S2D2Z8-F1
#
_entry.id   AF-A0A4S2D2Z8-F1
#
_cell.length_a   1.000
_cell.length_b   1.000
_cell.length_c   1.000
_cell.angle_alpha   90.00
_cell.angle_beta   90.00
_cell.angle_gamma   90.00
#
_symmetry.space_group_name_H-M   'P 1'
#
loop_
_entity.id
_entity.type
_entity.pdbx_description
1 polymer ?
#
loop_
_entity_poly.entity_id
_entity_poly.type
_entity_poly.pdbx_seq_one_letter_code
_entity_poly.pdbx_strand_id
1 'polypeptide(L)'
;MAKTKIPHVLLLIDRDASTKIPVMVPEYEQTILEEIYGEDLVHEVEGQGKDLEIEDFDVQKAFDGLVSKYQSTAEGDLARKQLYPKVRDLDKRLKALGVKVASKDDDGGDDSLASGTVAQITASLSGLSDEELDQLAEDEAAGKDRAGVHSAIEAEREKRTGNQ
;
A
#
# COMPACT_ATOMS: atom_id res chain seq x y z
N MET A 1 10.75 18.05 14.36
CA MET A 1 10.31 16.65 14.16
C MET A 1 8.91 16.71 13.60
N ALA A 2 8.66 16.00 12.51
CA ALA A 2 7.33 15.97 11.91
C ALA A 2 6.44 15.09 12.78
N LYS A 3 5.22 15.56 13.08
CA LYS A 3 4.22 14.77 13.81
C LYS A 3 3.21 14.24 12.81
N THR A 4 3.04 12.93 12.81
CA THR A 4 2.06 12.25 11.96
C THR A 4 0.98 11.65 12.84
N LYS A 5 -0.28 11.94 12.50
CA LYS A 5 -1.44 11.34 13.17
C LYS A 5 -1.75 10.00 12.53
N ILE A 6 -1.74 8.95 13.34
CA ILE A 6 -2.12 7.59 12.93
C ILE A 6 -3.44 7.24 13.60
N PRO A 7 -4.53 7.02 12.83
CA PRO A 7 -5.80 6.61 13.40
C PRO A 7 -5.65 5.22 14.01
N HIS A 8 -6.12 5.08 15.25
CA HIS A 8 -6.25 3.80 15.93
C HIS A 8 -7.73 3.52 16.21
N VAL A 9 -8.11 2.27 16.02
CA VAL A 9 -9.45 1.76 16.32
C VAL A 9 -9.37 0.82 17.52
N LEU A 10 -10.43 0.77 18.31
CA LEU A 10 -10.59 -0.24 19.34
C LEU A 10 -11.39 -1.39 18.75
N LEU A 11 -10.77 -2.57 18.65
CA LEU A 11 -11.40 -3.78 18.19
C LEU A 11 -11.73 -4.68 19.37
N LEU A 12 -12.91 -5.29 19.36
CA LEU A 12 -13.28 -6.42 20.20
C LEU A 12 -13.16 -7.69 19.37
N ILE A 13 -12.16 -8.52 19.69
CA ILE A 13 -11.96 -9.80 19.04
C ILE A 13 -12.66 -10.87 19.87
N ASP A 14 -13.67 -11.52 19.29
CA ASP A 14 -14.40 -12.63 19.89
C ASP A 14 -13.67 -13.94 19.57
N ARG A 15 -12.88 -14.46 20.52
CA ARG A 15 -12.12 -15.71 20.32
C ARG A 15 -12.93 -16.96 20.65
N ASP A 16 -13.93 -16.81 21.52
CA ASP A 16 -14.85 -17.83 21.96
C ASP A 16 -16.09 -17.17 22.56
N ALA A 17 -17.20 -17.91 22.67
CA ALA A 17 -18.49 -17.41 23.15
C ALA A 17 -18.47 -16.66 24.51
N SER A 18 -17.37 -16.69 25.27
CA SER A 18 -17.21 -16.03 26.56
C SER A 18 -16.09 -14.99 26.63
N THR A 19 -15.16 -14.94 25.67
CA THR A 19 -13.94 -14.14 25.74
C THR A 19 -13.89 -13.10 24.63
N LYS A 20 -14.14 -11.84 25.01
CA LYS A 20 -13.92 -10.66 24.17
C LYS A 20 -12.61 -9.98 24.56
N ILE A 21 -11.68 -9.87 23.62
CA ILE A 21 -10.38 -9.23 23.86
C ILE A 21 -10.41 -7.82 23.25
N PRO A 22 -10.39 -6.76 24.07
CA PRO A 22 -10.23 -5.40 23.57
C PRO A 22 -8.79 -5.17 23.12
N VAL A 23 -8.59 -4.79 21.87
CA VAL A 23 -7.27 -4.49 21.29
C VAL A 23 -7.34 -3.17 20.56
N MET A 24 -6.45 -2.25 20.94
CA MET A 24 -6.28 -0.98 20.24
C MET A 24 -5.17 -1.13 19.21
N VAL A 25 -5.49 -0.95 17.95
CA VAL A 25 -4.56 -1.13 16.83
C VAL A 25 -4.64 0.05 15.87
N PRO A 26 -3.58 0.32 15.08
CA PRO A 26 -3.70 1.21 13.94
C PRO A 26 -4.81 0.73 12.99
N GLU A 27 -5.59 1.65 12.44
CA GLU A 27 -6.74 1.31 11.57
C GLU A 27 -6.34 0.47 10.34
N TYR A 28 -5.13 0.66 9.81
CA TYR A 28 -4.62 -0.16 8.70
C TYR A 28 -4.38 -1.63 9.08
N GLU A 29 -4.36 -1.99 10.36
CA GLU A 29 -4.23 -3.38 10.82
C GLU A 29 -5.55 -4.11 10.95
N GLN A 30 -6.68 -3.40 10.98
CA GLN A 30 -7.99 -4.01 11.21
C GLN A 30 -8.30 -5.11 10.18
N THR A 31 -8.10 -4.84 8.89
CA THR A 31 -8.37 -5.81 7.82
C THR A 31 -7.48 -7.05 7.90
N ILE A 32 -6.25 -6.94 8.46
CA ILE A 32 -5.41 -8.12 8.71
C ILE A 32 -6.06 -9.00 9.78
N LEU A 33 -6.60 -8.39 10.84
CA LEU A 33 -7.24 -9.13 11.93
C LEU A 33 -8.57 -9.75 11.47
N GLU A 34 -9.34 -9.04 10.64
CA GLU A 34 -10.55 -9.57 10.00
C GLU A 34 -10.22 -10.78 9.11
N GLU A 35 -9.10 -10.78 8.39
CA GLU A 35 -8.67 -11.93 7.59
C GLU A 35 -8.21 -13.12 8.46
N ILE A 36 -7.53 -12.85 9.59
CA ILE A 36 -7.03 -13.91 10.49
C ILE A 36 -8.16 -14.55 11.31
N TYR A 37 -9.06 -13.74 11.86
CA TYR A 37 -10.09 -14.19 12.80
C TYR A 37 -11.47 -14.35 12.14
N GLY A 38 -11.71 -13.69 11.01
CA GLY A 38 -13.03 -13.58 10.39
C GLY A 38 -13.72 -12.26 10.74
N GLU A 39 -14.37 -11.64 9.75
CA GLU A 39 -15.12 -10.38 9.90
C GLU A 39 -16.20 -10.47 10.98
N ASP A 40 -16.83 -11.63 11.16
CA ASP A 40 -17.85 -11.87 12.18
C ASP A 40 -17.31 -11.85 13.61
N LEU A 41 -15.99 -11.96 13.80
CA LEU A 41 -15.34 -12.03 15.11
C LEU A 41 -14.57 -10.76 15.48
N VAL A 42 -14.43 -9.81 14.55
CA VAL A 42 -13.68 -8.57 14.77
C VAL A 42 -14.65 -7.40 14.71
N HIS A 43 -14.97 -6.82 15.87
CA HIS A 43 -15.92 -5.72 15.95
C HIS A 43 -15.23 -4.43 16.36
N GLU A 44 -15.32 -3.41 15.52
CA GLU A 44 -14.93 -2.06 15.92
C GLU A 44 -15.91 -1.50 16.96
N VAL A 45 -15.37 -0.92 18.03
CA VAL A 45 -16.14 -0.18 19.02
C VAL A 45 -16.25 1.27 18.56
N GLU A 46 -17.38 1.60 17.94
CA GLU A 46 -17.66 2.94 17.42
C GLU A 46 -17.43 4.03 18.48
N GLY A 47 -16.75 5.11 18.07
CA GLY A 47 -16.48 6.26 18.93
C GLY A 47 -15.40 6.06 19.99
N GLN A 48 -14.76 4.88 20.06
CA GLN A 48 -13.59 4.64 20.93
C GLN A 48 -12.25 4.62 20.18
N GLY A 49 -12.28 4.87 18.87
CA GLY A 49 -11.09 5.17 18.09
C GLY A 49 -10.41 6.46 18.55
N LYS A 50 -9.10 6.55 18.36
CA LYS A 50 -8.31 7.74 18.66
C LYS A 50 -7.14 7.89 17.71
N ASP A 51 -6.80 9.14 17.37
CA ASP A 51 -5.58 9.44 16.65
C ASP A 51 -4.39 9.46 17.61
N LEU A 52 -3.34 8.72 17.28
CA LEU A 52 -2.05 8.82 17.98
C LEU A 52 -1.08 9.67 17.18
N GLU A 53 -0.48 10.67 17.85
CA GLU A 53 0.61 11.45 17.27
C GLU A 53 1.92 10.69 17.43
N ILE A 54 2.55 10.37 16.30
CA ILE A 54 3.86 9.71 16.25
C ILE A 54 4.87 10.70 15.69
N GLU A 55 5.97 10.88 16.42
CA GLU A 55 7.09 11.72 15.99
C GLU A 55 7.98 10.94 15.02
N ASP A 56 8.39 11.60 13.94
CA ASP A 56 9.28 11.05 12.91
C ASP A 56 8.79 9.69 12.37
N PHE A 57 7.49 9.61 12.10
CA PHE A 57 6.84 8.41 11.57
C PHE A 57 7.49 7.97 10.26
N ASP A 58 7.79 6.68 10.18
CA ASP A 58 8.51 6.04 9.07
C ASP A 58 7.71 4.82 8.61
N VAL A 59 7.28 4.84 7.34
CA VAL A 59 6.45 3.76 6.77
C VAL A 59 7.22 2.47 6.65
N GLN A 60 8.53 2.52 6.38
CA GLN A 60 9.36 1.32 6.33
C GLN A 60 9.37 0.65 7.70
N LYS A 61 9.57 1.42 8.78
CA LYS A 61 9.53 0.88 10.15
C LYS A 61 8.15 0.35 10.52
N ALA A 62 7.08 1.03 10.10
CA ALA A 62 5.72 0.54 10.31
C ALA A 62 5.49 -0.79 9.58
N PHE A 63 5.94 -0.90 8.33
CA PHE A 63 5.87 -2.14 7.55
C PHE A 63 6.69 -3.27 8.19
N ASP A 64 7.93 -2.99 8.60
CA ASP A 64 8.78 -3.97 9.29
C ASP A 64 8.13 -4.42 10.61
N GLY A 65 7.42 -3.52 11.30
CA GLY A 65 6.59 -3.83 12.46
C GLY A 65 5.45 -4.80 12.14
N LEU A 66 4.73 -4.59 11.03
CA LEU A 66 3.71 -5.53 10.55
C LEU A 66 4.32 -6.90 10.23
N VAL A 67 5.44 -6.93 9.51
CA VAL A 67 6.15 -8.16 9.19
C VAL A 67 6.49 -8.89 10.49
N SER A 68 7.14 -8.21 11.44
CA SER A 68 7.55 -8.79 12.71
C SER A 68 6.38 -9.35 13.51
N LYS A 69 5.26 -8.62 13.56
CA LYS A 69 4.05 -8.99 14.31
C LYS A 69 3.36 -10.21 13.72
N TYR A 70 3.17 -10.25 12.40
CA TYR A 70 2.30 -11.24 11.75
C TYR A 70 3.07 -12.42 11.13
N GLN A 71 4.38 -12.33 10.88
CA GLN A 71 5.16 -13.42 10.27
C GLN A 71 5.27 -14.68 11.14
N SER A 72 4.97 -14.59 12.44
CA SER A 72 5.15 -15.70 13.39
C SER A 72 4.12 -16.81 13.19
N THR A 73 2.99 -16.53 12.55
CA THR A 73 1.95 -17.52 12.22
C THR A 73 1.74 -17.57 10.71
N ALA A 74 1.43 -18.75 10.17
CA ALA A 74 1.20 -18.92 8.73
C ALA A 74 0.01 -18.08 8.23
N GLU A 75 -1.07 -18.05 9.01
CA GLU A 75 -2.28 -17.27 8.73
C GLU A 75 -1.98 -15.76 8.76
N GLY A 76 -1.23 -15.29 9.76
CA GLY A 76 -0.83 -13.89 9.86
C GLY A 76 0.08 -13.45 8.72
N ASP A 77 1.05 -14.29 8.35
CA ASP A 77 1.95 -14.01 7.23
C ASP A 77 1.20 -13.95 5.90
N LEU A 78 0.26 -14.88 5.67
CA LEU A 78 -0.59 -14.91 4.48
C LEU A 78 -1.47 -13.65 4.39
N ALA A 79 -2.22 -13.34 5.46
CA ALA A 79 -3.10 -12.18 5.51
C ALA A 79 -2.33 -10.87 5.28
N ARG A 80 -1.19 -10.70 5.96
CA ARG A 80 -0.32 -9.53 5.76
C ARG A 80 0.20 -9.46 4.34
N LYS A 81 0.63 -10.57 3.72
CA LYS A 81 1.13 -10.56 2.32
C LYS A 81 0.03 -10.29 1.30
N GLN A 82 -1.20 -10.72 1.56
CA GLN A 82 -2.35 -10.46 0.70
C GLN A 82 -2.72 -8.97 0.71
N LEU A 83 -2.69 -8.32 1.87
CA LEU A 83 -3.09 -6.92 2.04
C LEU A 83 -1.93 -5.94 1.78
N TYR A 84 -0.74 -6.28 2.27
CA TYR A 84 0.47 -5.45 2.22
C TYR A 84 1.68 -6.29 1.75
N PRO A 85 1.72 -6.68 0.47
CA PRO A 85 2.87 -7.41 -0.06
C PRO A 85 4.15 -6.56 -0.06
N LYS A 86 4.03 -5.25 -0.25
CA LYS A 86 5.15 -4.30 -0.27
C LYS A 86 4.86 -3.06 0.59
N VAL A 87 5.92 -2.32 0.93
CA VAL A 87 5.84 -1.07 1.72
C VAL A 87 4.95 -0.02 1.03
N ARG A 88 4.97 0.03 -0.31
CA ARG A 88 4.14 0.95 -1.11
C ARG A 88 2.63 0.72 -0.88
N ASP A 89 2.19 -0.50 -0.62
CA ASP A 89 0.78 -0.80 -0.38
C ASP A 89 0.32 -0.28 0.99
N LEU A 90 1.20 -0.37 1.99
CA LEU A 90 0.96 0.26 3.29
C LEU A 90 0.94 1.79 3.17
N ASP A 91 1.88 2.38 2.42
CA ASP A 91 1.90 3.83 2.16
C ASP A 91 0.60 4.32 1.51
N LYS A 92 0.11 3.61 0.48
CA LYS A 92 -1.17 3.90 -0.17
C LYS A 92 -2.34 3.83 0.81
N ARG A 93 -2.39 2.81 1.67
CA ARG A 93 -3.45 2.69 2.69
C ARG A 93 -3.38 3.84 3.68
N LEU A 94 -2.20 4.18 4.18
CA LEU A 94 -1.99 5.30 5.09
C LEU A 94 -2.46 6.62 4.47
N LYS A 95 -2.11 6.88 3.20
CA LYS A 95 -2.59 8.05 2.45
C LYS A 95 -4.12 8.06 2.31
N ALA A 96 -4.73 6.91 2.01
CA ALA A 96 -6.19 6.77 1.93
C ALA A 96 -6.89 7.05 3.27
N LEU A 97 -6.22 6.75 4.39
CA LEU A 97 -6.64 7.09 5.75
C LEU A 97 -6.34 8.55 6.14
N GLY A 98 -5.83 9.37 5.22
CA GLY A 98 -5.48 10.78 5.48
C GLY A 98 -4.20 10.98 6.29
N VAL A 99 -3.39 9.92 6.47
CA VAL A 99 -2.12 10.00 7.18
C VAL A 99 -1.10 10.75 6.33
N LYS A 100 -0.59 11.86 6.88
CA LYS A 100 0.50 12.63 6.26
C LYS A 100 1.83 11.97 6.55
N VAL A 101 2.22 11.08 5.65
CA VAL A 101 3.57 10.54 5.62
C VAL A 101 4.49 11.61 5.04
N ALA A 102 5.60 11.91 5.72
CA ALA A 102 6.65 12.75 5.18
C ALA A 102 7.43 11.95 4.12
N SER A 103 6.82 11.75 2.96
CA SER A 103 7.52 11.21 1.79
C SER A 103 8.61 12.21 1.43
N LYS A 104 9.87 11.78 1.42
CA LYS A 104 10.85 12.39 0.51
C LYS A 104 10.39 11.99 -0.88
N ASP A 105 9.80 12.95 -1.58
CA ASP A 105 9.23 12.86 -2.92
C ASP A 105 7.96 11.99 -3.01
N ASP A 106 6.80 12.66 -3.07
CA ASP A 106 5.86 12.43 -4.18
C ASP A 106 4.90 13.63 -4.26
N ASP A 107 5.18 14.44 -5.28
CA ASP A 107 4.27 15.35 -5.95
C ASP A 107 2.92 14.66 -6.24
N GLY A 108 1.84 15.43 -6.36
CA GLY A 108 0.54 14.86 -6.69
C GLY A 108 0.54 14.20 -8.07
N GLY A 109 0.69 12.87 -8.13
CA GLY A 109 0.41 12.06 -9.32
C GLY A 109 -0.64 11.01 -8.94
N ASP A 110 -1.91 11.31 -9.10
CA ASP A 110 -2.73 10.92 -10.26
C ASP A 110 -2.73 9.42 -10.56
N ASP A 111 -3.94 8.95 -10.77
CA ASP A 111 -4.37 7.59 -11.03
C ASP A 111 -3.84 7.14 -12.41
N SER A 112 -2.61 6.63 -12.51
CA SER A 112 -2.08 6.07 -13.77
C SER A 112 -0.88 5.20 -13.41
N LEU A 113 -0.81 3.89 -13.61
CA LEU A 113 -0.76 3.18 -14.90
C LEU A 113 -1.29 1.73 -14.77
N ALA A 114 -1.77 1.34 -13.59
CA ALA A 114 -2.25 -0.02 -13.32
C ALA A 114 -3.67 -0.29 -13.85
N SER A 115 -4.46 0.78 -14.05
CA SER A 115 -5.87 0.75 -14.49
C SER A 115 -6.14 1.51 -15.80
N GLY A 116 -5.14 2.23 -16.33
CA GLY A 116 -5.29 3.08 -17.52
C GLY A 116 -5.40 2.30 -18.83
N THR A 117 -6.11 2.87 -19.80
CA THR A 117 -6.08 2.41 -21.20
C THR A 117 -4.70 2.66 -21.81
N VAL A 118 -4.34 1.91 -22.87
CA VAL A 118 -3.05 2.05 -23.58
C VAL A 118 -2.75 3.51 -23.95
N ALA A 119 -3.77 4.30 -24.30
CA ALA A 119 -3.62 5.72 -24.64
C ALA A 119 -3.20 6.59 -23.44
N GLN A 120 -3.74 6.32 -22.24
CA GLN A 120 -3.38 7.05 -21.02
C GLN A 120 -1.97 6.69 -20.56
N ILE A 121 -1.63 5.40 -20.65
CA ILE A 121 -0.28 4.91 -20.36
C ILE A 121 0.73 5.60 -21.29
N THR A 122 0.45 5.62 -22.60
CA THR A 122 1.32 6.26 -23.60
C THR A 122 1.53 7.76 -23.32
N ALA A 123 0.51 8.47 -22.86
CA ALA A 123 0.65 9.89 -22.50
C ALA A 123 1.59 10.10 -21.30
N SER A 124 1.47 9.25 -20.28
CA SER A 124 2.33 9.31 -19.08
C SER A 124 3.78 8.89 -19.36
N LEU A 125 4.04 8.03 -20.35
CA LEU A 125 5.42 7.61 -20.70
C LEU A 125 6.29 8.79 -21.14
N SER A 126 5.70 9.82 -21.74
CA SER A 126 6.45 11.01 -22.19
C SER A 126 7.07 11.83 -21.05
N GLY A 127 6.59 11.65 -19.81
CA GLY A 127 7.11 12.32 -18.63
C GLY A 127 8.19 11.54 -17.86
N LEU A 128 8.46 10.28 -18.22
CA LEU A 128 9.39 9.41 -17.50
C LEU A 128 10.81 9.52 -18.05
N SER A 129 11.82 9.33 -17.21
CA SER A 129 13.23 9.16 -17.63
C SER A 129 13.47 7.79 -18.27
N ASP A 130 14.62 7.63 -18.96
CA ASP A 130 14.94 6.37 -19.64
C ASP A 130 15.16 5.22 -18.63
N GLU A 131 15.74 5.49 -17.45
CA GLU A 131 15.81 4.50 -16.37
C GLU A 131 14.42 4.11 -15.82
N GLU A 132 13.49 5.06 -15.74
CA GLU A 132 12.11 4.76 -15.33
C GLU A 132 11.36 3.95 -16.39
N LEU A 133 11.64 4.18 -17.68
CA LEU A 133 11.11 3.37 -18.77
C LEU A 133 11.67 1.94 -18.77
N ASP A 134 12.92 1.75 -18.34
CA ASP A 134 13.51 0.42 -18.15
C ASP A 134 12.88 -0.32 -16.97
N GLN A 135 12.75 0.35 -15.83
CA GLN A 135 12.09 -0.24 -14.66
C GLN A 135 10.63 -0.61 -14.96
N LEU A 136 9.91 0.23 -15.73
CA LEU A 136 8.52 -0.04 -16.10
C LEU A 136 8.40 -1.23 -17.05
N ALA A 137 9.36 -1.41 -17.97
CA ALA A 137 9.38 -2.56 -18.87
C ALA A 137 9.66 -3.86 -18.12
N GLU A 138 10.58 -3.83 -17.15
CA GLU A 138 10.87 -4.97 -16.28
C GLU A 138 9.68 -5.32 -15.39
N ASP A 139 9.02 -4.31 -14.82
CA ASP A 139 7.84 -4.48 -13.96
C ASP A 139 6.63 -5.04 -14.74
N GLU A 140 6.43 -4.61 -16.00
CA GLU A 140 5.37 -5.14 -16.86
C GLU A 140 5.67 -6.58 -17.31
N ALA A 141 6.92 -6.87 -17.69
CA ALA A 141 7.37 -8.22 -18.08
C ALA A 141 7.33 -9.21 -16.91
N ALA A 142 7.61 -8.75 -15.68
CA ALA A 142 7.49 -9.54 -14.45
C ALA A 142 6.04 -9.67 -13.96
N GLY A 143 5.11 -8.91 -14.54
CA GLY A 143 3.72 -8.80 -14.13
C GLY A 143 2.75 -9.49 -15.08
N LYS A 144 1.92 -8.69 -15.77
CA LYS A 144 0.84 -9.17 -16.65
C LYS A 144 1.27 -9.35 -18.11
N ASP A 145 2.47 -8.89 -18.49
CA ASP A 145 3.01 -8.93 -19.85
C ASP A 145 1.99 -8.47 -20.91
N ARG A 146 1.41 -7.28 -20.70
CA ARG A 146 0.43 -6.73 -21.64
C ARG A 146 1.18 -6.19 -22.85
N ALA A 147 1.11 -6.92 -23.97
CA ALA A 147 1.76 -6.55 -25.23
C ALA A 147 1.54 -5.08 -25.64
N GLY A 148 0.36 -4.51 -25.41
CA GLY A 148 0.08 -3.10 -25.74
C GLY A 148 0.85 -2.07 -24.90
N VAL A 149 1.25 -2.42 -23.68
CA VAL A 149 2.07 -1.57 -22.81
C VAL A 149 3.54 -1.66 -23.22
N HIS A 150 4.02 -2.87 -23.51
CA HIS A 150 5.36 -3.06 -24.08
C HIS A 150 5.56 -2.29 -25.38
N SER A 151 4.60 -2.38 -26.31
CA SER A 151 4.67 -1.61 -27.56
C SER A 151 4.64 -0.09 -27.34
N ALA A 152 3.96 0.40 -26.31
CA ALA A 152 3.94 1.83 -25.99
C ALA A 152 5.29 2.30 -25.42
N ILE A 153 5.91 1.50 -24.55
CA ILE A 153 7.25 1.76 -23.99
C ILE A 153 8.30 1.76 -25.11
N GLU A 154 8.26 0.78 -26.01
CA GLU A 154 9.19 0.65 -27.12
C GLU A 154 9.03 1.81 -28.12
N ALA A 155 7.79 2.18 -28.46
CA ALA A 155 7.52 3.33 -29.33
C ALA A 155 8.00 4.67 -28.73
N GLU A 156 7.93 4.83 -27.40
CA GLU A 156 8.46 6.03 -26.73
C GLU A 156 10.00 6.05 -26.77
N ARG A 157 10.66 4.89 -26.60
CA ARG A 157 12.13 4.77 -26.76
C ARG A 157 12.59 5.09 -28.19
N GLU A 158 11.87 4.59 -29.20
CA GLU A 158 12.15 4.88 -30.60
C GLU A 158 11.99 6.37 -30.93
N LYS A 159 10.97 7.04 -30.37
CA LYS A 159 10.82 8.50 -30.52
C LYS A 159 11.99 9.29 -29.95
N ARG A 160 12.54 8.87 -28.80
CA ARG A 160 13.63 9.59 -28.13
C ARG A 160 14.96 9.39 -28.84
N THR A 161 15.23 8.16 -29.28
CA THR A 161 16.43 7.82 -30.04
C THR A 161 16.41 8.38 -31.47
N GLY A 162 15.24 8.56 -32.07
CA GLY A 162 15.08 9.18 -33.39
C GLY A 162 15.13 10.72 -33.42
N ASN A 163 15.19 11.38 -32.26
CA ASN A 163 15.19 12.84 -32.13
C ASN A 163 16.54 13.39 -31.60
N GLN A 164 17.61 12.59 -31.69
CA GLN A 164 19.02 12.99 -31.48
C GLN A 164 19.73 13.28 -32.82
#